data_AF-A0A3D0SAD6-F1
#
_entry.id   AF-A0A3D0SAD6-F1
#
_cell.length_a   1.000
_cell.length_b   1.000
_cell.length_c   1.000
_cell.angle_alpha   90.00
_cell.angle_beta   90.00
_cell.angle_gamma   90.00
#
_symmetry.space_group_name_H-M   'P 1'
#
loop_
_entity.id
_entity.type
_entity.pdbx_description
1 polymer ?
#
loop_
_entity_poly.entity_id
_entity_poly.type
_entity_poly.pdbx_seq_one_letter_code
_entity_poly.pdbx_strand_id
1 'polypeptide(L)' 'IYHSKAVGEPPFMLAISVWCAIKDAIASLADYKVDPDLPAPATPEKVLMAINAIQNAGGEQ' A
#
# COMPACT_ATOMS: atom_id res chain seq x y z
N ILE A 1 28.24 8.52 -20.72
CA ILE A 1 28.77 8.22 -22.07
C ILE A 1 27.56 8.18 -23.03
N TYR A 2 27.60 8.84 -24.19
CA TYR A 2 26.56 8.82 -25.25
C TYR A 2 25.08 8.69 -24.78
N HIS A 3 24.45 9.77 -24.29
CA HIS A 3 23.03 9.75 -23.84
C HIS A 3 22.67 8.79 -22.68
N SER A 4 23.64 8.21 -21.97
CA SER A 4 23.37 7.42 -20.76
C SER A 4 22.78 8.26 -19.62
N LYS A 5 21.84 7.71 -18.85
CA LYS A 5 21.41 8.21 -17.54
C LYS A 5 21.84 7.24 -16.44
N ALA A 6 22.19 7.78 -15.28
CA ALA A 6 22.39 6.95 -14.11
C ALA A 6 21.03 6.41 -13.64
N VAL A 7 20.92 5.08 -13.52
CA VAL A 7 19.69 4.36 -13.14
C VAL A 7 19.93 3.37 -12.00
N GLY A 8 20.96 3.57 -11.20
CA GLY A 8 21.24 2.69 -10.05
C GLY A 8 20.21 2.85 -8.92
N GLU A 9 20.15 4.05 -8.34
CA GLU A 9 19.20 4.39 -7.27
C GLU A 9 17.77 4.75 -7.76
N PRO A 10 17.54 5.34 -8.96
CA PRO A 10 16.20 5.63 -9.47
C PRO A 10 15.16 4.48 -9.40
N PRO A 11 15.51 3.21 -9.70
CA PRO A 11 14.54 2.11 -9.60
C PRO A 11 14.21 1.70 -8.16
N PHE A 12 15.04 2.02 -7.15
CA PHE A 12 14.76 1.63 -5.76
C PHE A 12 13.41 2.21 -5.28
N MET A 13 13.13 3.46 -5.65
CA MET A 13 11.90 4.14 -5.31
C MET A 13 10.65 3.51 -5.96
N LEU A 14 10.81 2.76 -7.06
CA LEU A 14 9.68 2.11 -7.73
C LEU A 14 9.05 1.00 -6.88
N ALA A 15 9.77 0.44 -5.89
CA ALA A 15 9.21 -0.54 -4.97
C ALA A 15 8.01 -0.01 -4.16
N ILE A 16 7.91 1.32 -4.00
CA ILE A 16 6.77 1.97 -3.33
C ILE A 16 5.46 1.71 -4.09
N SER A 17 5.51 1.46 -5.41
CA SER A 17 4.32 1.12 -6.21
C SER A 17 3.60 -0.12 -5.69
N VAL A 18 4.34 -1.14 -5.23
CA VAL A 18 3.77 -2.37 -4.66
C VAL A 18 3.10 -2.08 -3.33
N TRP A 19 3.72 -1.26 -2.47
CA TRP A 19 3.10 -0.84 -1.21
C TRP A 19 1.81 -0.04 -1.45
N CYS A 20 1.81 0.88 -2.42
CA CYS A 20 0.61 1.62 -2.80
C CYS A 20 -0.50 0.70 -3.32
N ALA A 21 -0.16 -0.31 -4.13
CA ALA A 21 -1.13 -1.27 -4.66
C ALA A 21 -1.78 -2.10 -3.54
N ILE A 22 -1.01 -2.50 -2.52
CA ILE A 22 -1.55 -3.19 -1.34
C ILE A 22 -2.48 -2.27 -0.56
N LYS A 23 -2.07 -1.02 -0.33
CA LYS A 23 -2.90 -0.02 0.35
C LYS A 23 -4.25 0.20 -0.37
N ASP A 24 -4.20 0.35 -1.70
CA ASP A 24 -5.39 0.52 -2.53
C ASP A 24 -6.35 -0.69 -2.46
N ALA A 25 -5.81 -1.90 -2.51
CA ALA A 25 -6.59 -3.14 -2.40
C ALA A 25 -7.29 -3.29 -1.04
N ILE A 26 -6.72 -2.75 0.04
CA ILE A 26 -7.38 -2.73 1.35
C ILE A 26 -8.48 -1.67 1.37
N ALA A 27 -8.21 -0.47 0.82
CA ALA A 27 -9.18 0.62 0.76
C ALA A 27 -10.45 0.23 -0.04
N SER A 28 -10.28 -0.59 -1.09
CA SER A 28 -11.40 -1.08 -1.89
C SER A 28 -12.38 -1.96 -1.11
N LEU A 29 -11.97 -2.54 0.03
CA LEU A 29 -12.85 -3.36 0.88
C LEU A 29 -13.90 -2.54 1.65
N ALA A 30 -13.70 -1.22 1.78
CA ALA A 30 -14.65 -0.31 2.41
C ALA A 30 -15.19 0.75 1.42
N ASP A 31 -15.31 0.39 0.13
CA ASP A 31 -15.74 1.30 -0.94
C ASP A 31 -14.94 2.61 -0.97
N TYR A 32 -13.65 2.57 -0.60
CA TYR A 32 -12.77 3.74 -0.47
C TYR A 32 -13.28 4.82 0.49
N LYS A 33 -14.21 4.50 1.40
CA LYS A 33 -14.74 5.41 2.42
C LYS A 33 -13.75 5.67 3.55
N VAL A 34 -12.80 4.75 3.75
CA VAL A 34 -11.81 4.78 4.83
C VAL A 34 -10.43 4.55 4.24
N ASP A 35 -9.46 5.39 4.62
CA ASP A 35 -8.06 5.19 4.27
C ASP A 35 -7.43 4.14 5.21
N PRO A 36 -6.87 3.04 4.68
CA PRO A 36 -6.28 1.99 5.50
C PRO A 36 -4.94 2.42 6.11
N ASP A 37 -4.79 2.22 7.41
CA ASP A 37 -3.52 2.37 8.11
C ASP A 37 -2.62 1.17 7.84
N LEU A 38 -1.66 1.34 6.92
CA LEU A 38 -0.71 0.29 6.52
C LEU A 38 0.73 0.77 6.72
N PRO A 39 1.36 0.53 7.88
CA PRO A 39 2.74 0.98 8.10
C PRO A 39 3.74 0.20 7.23
N ALA A 40 4.76 0.87 6.71
CA ALA A 40 5.87 0.20 6.03
C ALA A 40 6.79 -0.55 7.03
N PRO A 41 7.41 -1.67 6.64
CA PRO A 41 7.07 -2.52 5.50
C PRO A 41 5.70 -3.20 5.70
N ALA A 42 4.98 -3.45 4.59
CA ALA A 42 3.68 -4.12 4.58
C ALA A 42 3.83 -5.63 4.84
N THR A 43 4.19 -6.00 6.07
CA THR A 43 4.26 -7.41 6.46
C THR A 43 2.87 -8.05 6.43
N PRO A 44 2.76 -9.37 6.23
CA PRO A 44 1.47 -10.05 6.19
C PRO A 44 0.61 -9.80 7.44
N GLU A 45 1.22 -9.70 8.62
CA GLU A 45 0.52 -9.45 9.88
C GLU A 45 -0.10 -8.04 9.90
N LYS A 46 0.65 -7.02 9.48
CA LYS A 46 0.16 -5.64 9.37
C LYS A 46 -0.96 -5.52 8.35
N VAL A 47 -0.83 -6.21 7.21
CA VAL A 47 -1.87 -6.28 6.18
C VAL A 47 -3.15 -6.89 6.74
N LEU A 48 -3.04 -8.02 7.46
CA LEU A 48 -4.19 -8.66 8.10
C LEU A 48 -4.87 -7.74 9.13
N MET A 49 -4.08 -7.05 9.96
CA MET A 49 -4.60 -6.08 10.93
C MET A 49 -5.35 -4.93 10.25
N ALA A 50 -4.79 -4.36 9.18
CA ALA A 50 -5.41 -3.28 8.41
C ALA A 50 -6.73 -3.71 7.77
N ILE A 51 -6.79 -4.92 7.19
CA ILE A 51 -8.01 -5.49 6.62
C ILE A 51 -9.09 -5.65 7.70
N ASN A 52 -8.73 -6.24 8.86
CA ASN A 52 -9.68 -6.40 9.96
C ASN A 52 -10.19 -5.05 10.47
N ALA A 53 -9.31 -4.05 10.63
CA ALA A 53 -9.71 -2.71 11.08
C ALA A 53 -10.71 -2.05 10.10
N ILE A 54 -10.44 -2.14 8.80
CA ILE A 54 -11.29 -1.59 7.73
C ILE A 54 -12.64 -2.29 7.66
N GLN A 55 -12.68 -3.62 7.78
CA GLN A 55 -13.94 -4.37 7.76
C GLN A 55 -14.82 -4.05 8.97
N ASN A 56 -14.23 -3.86 10.16
CA ASN A 56 -14.99 -3.42 11.33
C ASN A 56 -15.50 -1.98 11.16
N ALA A 57 -14.68 -1.07 10.64
CA ALA A 57 -15.08 0.31 10.38
C ALA A 57 -16.16 0.44 9.28
N GLY A 58 -16.16 -0.46 8.29
CA GLY A 58 -17.16 -0.53 7.22
C GLY A 58 -18.42 -1.34 7.59
N GLY A 59 -18.35 -2.16 8.63
CA GLY A 59 -19.44 -3.01 9.13
C GLY A 59 -20.34 -2.35 10.19
N GLU A 60 -20.00 -1.15 10.65
CA GLU A 60 -20.81 -0.35 11.58
C GLU A 60 -21.52 0.81 10.86
N GLN A 61 -22.39 0.48 9.90
CA GLN A 61 -23.42 1.37 9.35
C GLN A 61 -24.79 0.69 9.34
#